data_AF-X0R872-F1
#
_entry.id   AF-X0R872-F1
#
_cell.length_a   1.000
_cell.length_b   1.000
_cell.length_c   1.000
_cell.angle_alpha   90.00
_cell.angle_beta   90.00
_cell.angle_gamma   90.00
#
_symmetry.space_group_name_H-M   'P 1'
#
loop_
_entity.id
_entity.type
_entity.pdbx_description
1 polymer ?
#
loop_
_entity_poly.entity_id
_entity_poly.type
_entity_poly.pdbx_seq_one_letter_code
_entity_poly.pdbx_strand_id
1 'polypeptide(L)'
;MEPTEIVEDNSPIGEMCTEVFGSGWGSFRIAHLSTGDRIGVEIFEFKNQENPENNFEYWKTGIFHFCVQDPNVEELAERIVAAGGKKRMAKPRYYYPGEKPYRMIYMEDPFGNIVEIYSHSYELIYSEGAY
;
A
#
# COMPACT_ATOMS: atom_id res chain seq x y z
N MET A 1 12.74 5.89 5.55
CA MET A 1 13.05 7.27 5.09
C MET A 1 11.88 8.12 5.55
N GLU A 2 12.14 9.27 6.17
CA GLU A 2 11.04 10.18 6.55
C GLU A 2 10.39 10.77 5.29
N PRO A 3 9.10 11.15 5.33
CA PRO A 3 8.46 11.82 4.21
C PRO A 3 9.10 13.19 3.96
N THR A 4 9.25 13.55 2.68
CA THR A 4 9.72 14.87 2.25
C THR A 4 8.53 15.78 1.98
N GLU A 5 8.56 17.01 2.47
CA GLU A 5 7.57 18.04 2.11
C GLU A 5 7.97 18.73 0.81
N ILE A 6 7.04 18.78 -0.15
CA ILE A 6 7.17 19.49 -1.43
C ILE A 6 6.13 20.61 -1.43
N VAL A 7 6.54 21.80 -1.88
CA VAL A 7 5.70 22.99 -1.97
C VAL A 7 5.65 23.51 -3.40
N GLU A 8 4.56 24.19 -3.74
CA GLU A 8 4.38 24.84 -5.04
C GLU A 8 5.30 26.05 -5.15
N ASP A 9 6.39 25.89 -5.91
CA ASP A 9 7.42 26.90 -6.14
C ASP A 9 8.10 26.74 -7.51
N ASN A 10 9.14 27.55 -7.78
CA ASN A 10 9.91 27.52 -9.03
C ASN A 10 11.14 26.60 -8.97
N SER A 11 11.18 25.64 -8.05
CA SER A 11 12.21 24.61 -8.07
C SER A 11 11.94 23.62 -9.22
N PRO A 12 12.94 22.85 -9.68
CA PRO A 12 12.70 21.85 -10.73
C PRO A 12 11.60 20.84 -10.38
N ILE A 13 11.44 20.51 -9.09
CA ILE A 13 10.37 19.62 -8.65
C ILE A 13 9.02 20.34 -8.58
N GLY A 14 9.00 21.60 -8.14
CA GLY A 14 7.79 22.43 -8.11
C GLY A 14 7.21 22.68 -9.50
N GLU A 15 8.08 22.99 -10.47
CA GLU A 15 7.70 23.15 -11.89
C GLU A 15 7.13 21.83 -12.44
N MET A 16 7.82 20.70 -12.24
CA MET A 16 7.33 19.39 -12.67
C MET A 16 5.98 19.03 -12.03
N CYS A 17 5.82 19.23 -10.72
CA CYS A 17 4.55 18.98 -10.04
C CYS A 17 3.43 19.88 -10.58
N THR A 18 3.73 21.13 -10.93
CA THR A 18 2.76 22.05 -11.54
C THR A 18 2.35 21.60 -12.94
N GLU A 19 3.28 21.05 -13.74
CA GLU A 19 2.95 20.44 -15.04
C GLU A 19 2.05 19.20 -14.90
N VAL A 20 2.24 18.41 -13.84
CA VAL A 20 1.47 17.17 -13.60
C VAL A 20 0.10 17.44 -12.97
N PHE A 21 0.03 18.27 -11.93
CA PHE A 21 -1.18 18.49 -11.13
C PHE A 21 -1.97 19.74 -11.53
N GLY A 22 -1.41 20.59 -12.40
CA GLY A 22 -1.91 21.95 -12.61
C GLY A 22 -1.50 22.90 -11.50
N SER A 23 -1.91 24.16 -11.57
CA SER A 23 -1.61 25.16 -10.53
C SER A 23 -2.57 25.05 -9.33
N GLY A 24 -2.11 25.50 -8.17
CA GLY A 24 -2.90 25.60 -6.94
C GLY A 24 -2.90 24.34 -6.08
N TRP A 25 -1.95 23.42 -6.28
CA TRP A 25 -1.80 22.21 -5.46
C TRP A 25 -1.17 22.48 -4.09
N GLY A 26 -0.47 23.62 -3.93
CA GLY A 26 0.00 24.12 -2.64
C GLY A 26 1.16 23.32 -2.05
N SER A 27 0.88 22.21 -1.37
CA SER A 27 1.91 21.33 -0.80
C SER A 27 1.43 19.90 -0.60
N PHE A 28 2.38 18.95 -0.61
CA PHE A 28 2.16 17.57 -0.22
C PHE A 28 3.41 16.99 0.47
N ARG A 29 3.23 15.87 1.19
CA ARG A 29 4.34 15.05 1.68
C ARG A 29 4.47 13.80 0.83
N ILE A 30 5.70 13.39 0.54
CA ILE A 30 5.97 12.19 -0.26
C ILE A 30 6.95 11.26 0.44
N ALA A 31 6.60 9.98 0.49
CA ALA A 31 7.50 8.92 0.87
C ALA A 31 7.89 8.09 -0.37
N HIS A 32 9.19 7.98 -0.63
CA HIS A 32 9.72 7.12 -1.67
C HIS A 32 10.19 5.80 -1.05
N LEU A 33 9.70 4.70 -1.60
CA LEU A 33 10.14 3.35 -1.28
C LEU A 33 10.66 2.68 -2.55
N SER A 34 11.59 1.75 -2.38
CA SER A 34 12.09 0.93 -3.48
C SER A 34 12.18 -0.52 -3.05
N THR A 35 11.96 -1.42 -4.00
CA THR A 35 12.11 -2.86 -3.83
C THR A 35 13.39 -3.35 -4.52
N GLY A 36 13.85 -4.56 -4.18
CA GLY A 36 15.07 -5.15 -4.75
C GLY A 36 14.98 -5.45 -6.25
N ASP A 37 13.75 -5.55 -6.75
CA ASP A 37 13.33 -5.88 -8.11
C ASP A 37 13.05 -4.64 -8.98
N ARG A 38 13.62 -3.48 -8.58
CA ARG A 38 13.58 -2.21 -9.32
C ARG A 38 12.18 -1.60 -9.44
N ILE A 39 11.28 -1.92 -8.52
CA ILE A 39 9.99 -1.27 -8.39
C ILE A 39 10.14 -0.10 -7.41
N GLY A 40 9.71 1.09 -7.83
CA GLY A 40 9.55 2.25 -6.97
C GLY A 40 8.10 2.39 -6.53
N VAL A 41 7.88 2.79 -5.28
CA VAL A 41 6.55 3.14 -4.75
C VAL A 41 6.63 4.55 -4.17
N GLU A 42 5.76 5.41 -4.65
CA GLU A 42 5.61 6.79 -4.17
C GLU A 42 4.26 6.94 -3.49
N ILE A 43 4.27 7.39 -2.24
CA ILE A 43 3.06 7.61 -1.44
C ILE A 43 2.94 9.11 -1.19
N PHE A 44 1.82 9.69 -1.61
CA PHE A 44 1.55 11.13 -1.54
C PHE A 44 0.50 11.42 -0.46
N GLU A 45 0.75 12.44 0.35
CA GLU A 45 -0.20 13.02 1.31
C GLU A 45 -0.44 14.49 0.94
N PHE A 46 -1.55 14.79 0.26
CA PHE A 46 -1.90 16.15 -0.14
C PHE A 46 -2.61 16.90 1.00
N LYS A 47 -2.34 18.21 1.13
CA LYS A 47 -2.88 19.07 2.20
C LYS A 47 -4.42 19.00 2.37
N ASN A 48 -5.15 18.82 1.27
CA ASN A 48 -6.62 18.78 1.25
C ASN A 48 -7.15 17.44 0.72
N GLN A 49 -6.43 16.34 0.96
CA GLN A 49 -6.91 15.03 0.52
C GLN A 49 -8.21 14.64 1.23
N GLU A 50 -9.13 14.03 0.48
CA GLU A 50 -10.38 13.50 1.00
C GLU A 50 -10.42 11.99 0.78
N ASN A 51 -10.88 11.25 1.79
CA ASN A 51 -11.10 9.82 1.64
C ASN A 51 -12.36 9.59 0.79
N PRO A 52 -12.34 8.63 -0.15
CA PRO A 52 -13.55 8.25 -0.86
C PRO A 52 -14.57 7.64 0.11
N GLU A 53 -15.86 7.83 -0.15
CA GLU A 53 -16.94 7.20 0.64
C GLU A 53 -16.81 5.67 0.64
N ASN A 54 -16.39 5.10 -0.49
CA ASN A 54 -16.03 3.70 -0.63
C ASN A 54 -14.63 3.57 -1.25
N ASN A 55 -13.65 3.18 -0.44
CA ASN A 55 -12.27 2.93 -0.86
C ASN A 55 -12.03 1.52 -1.42
N PHE A 56 -13.06 0.70 -1.59
CA PHE A 56 -12.92 -0.68 -2.08
C PHE A 56 -13.83 -0.97 -3.28
N GLU A 57 -13.70 -0.15 -4.32
CA GLU A 57 -14.41 -0.29 -5.59
C GLU A 57 -13.64 -1.17 -6.59
N TYR A 58 -13.34 -2.42 -6.21
CA TYR A 58 -12.53 -3.38 -7.00
C TYR A 58 -13.12 -3.73 -8.39
N TRP A 59 -14.37 -3.30 -8.67
CA TRP A 59 -15.03 -3.46 -9.96
C TRP A 59 -14.81 -2.28 -10.92
N LYS A 60 -14.20 -1.17 -10.46
CA LYS A 60 -13.82 -0.03 -11.32
C LYS A 60 -12.39 -0.22 -11.83
N THR A 61 -12.10 0.34 -13.01
CA THR A 61 -10.74 0.36 -13.56
C THR A 61 -9.85 1.27 -12.71
N GLY A 62 -8.68 0.76 -12.30
CA GLY A 62 -7.71 1.50 -11.50
C GLY A 62 -6.86 0.58 -10.62
N ILE A 63 -6.00 1.17 -9.80
CA ILE A 63 -5.32 0.45 -8.71
C ILE A 63 -6.33 0.26 -7.58
N PHE A 64 -6.51 -0.99 -7.12
CA PHE A 64 -7.50 -1.32 -6.10
C PHE A 64 -6.89 -1.77 -4.77
N HIS A 65 -5.73 -2.43 -4.81
CA HIS A 65 -4.89 -2.69 -3.65
C HIS A 65 -3.45 -2.95 -4.08
N PHE A 66 -2.54 -2.98 -3.12
CA PHE A 66 -1.19 -3.52 -3.30
C PHE A 66 -0.92 -4.65 -2.32
N CYS A 67 -0.05 -5.56 -2.72
CA CYS A 67 0.39 -6.68 -1.92
C CYS A 67 1.76 -6.40 -1.31
N VAL A 68 1.93 -6.77 -0.05
CA VAL A 68 3.23 -6.80 0.63
C VAL A 68 3.53 -8.20 1.17
N GLN A 69 4.81 -8.54 1.24
CA GLN A 69 5.27 -9.80 1.81
C GLN A 69 5.81 -9.58 3.23
N ASP A 70 5.24 -10.29 4.20
CA ASP A 70 5.74 -10.33 5.58
C ASP A 70 5.46 -11.73 6.18
N PRO A 71 6.50 -12.50 6.59
CA PRO A 71 6.29 -13.82 7.20
C PRO A 71 5.48 -13.76 8.52
N ASN A 72 5.43 -12.60 9.18
CA ASN A 72 4.72 -12.33 10.43
C ASN A 72 3.39 -11.59 10.16
N VAL A 73 2.55 -12.17 9.29
CA VAL A 73 1.26 -11.61 8.83
C VAL A 73 0.41 -11.03 9.96
N GLU A 74 0.26 -11.78 11.05
CA GLU A 74 -0.56 -11.39 12.21
C GLU A 74 0.02 -10.17 12.93
N GLU A 75 1.34 -10.13 13.12
CA GLU A 75 2.02 -9.01 13.79
C GLU A 75 1.91 -7.73 12.95
N LEU A 76 2.14 -7.83 11.64
CA LEU A 76 1.97 -6.69 10.74
C LEU A 76 0.51 -6.20 10.71
N ALA A 77 -0.46 -7.12 10.72
CA ALA A 77 -1.87 -6.77 10.80
C ALA A 77 -2.20 -6.01 12.11
N GLU A 78 -1.67 -6.45 13.26
CA GLU A 78 -1.85 -5.73 14.53
C GLU A 78 -1.17 -4.36 14.51
N ARG A 79 0.02 -4.24 13.90
CA ARG A 79 0.71 -2.96 13.75
C ARG A 79 -0.09 -1.97 12.90
N ILE A 80 -0.73 -2.44 11.82
CA ILE A 80 -1.62 -1.61 11.00
C ILE A 80 -2.83 -1.12 11.81
N VAL A 81 -3.47 -2.02 12.57
CA VAL A 81 -4.59 -1.64 13.44
C VAL A 81 -4.16 -0.65 14.51
N ALA A 82 -3.02 -0.86 15.15
CA ALA A 82 -2.46 0.05 16.15
C ALA A 82 -2.14 1.44 15.58
N ALA A 83 -1.83 1.53 14.28
CA ALA A 83 -1.63 2.79 13.56
C ALA A 83 -2.94 3.48 13.10
N GLY A 84 -4.10 2.87 13.35
CA GLY A 84 -5.42 3.40 12.96
C GLY A 84 -6.04 2.76 11.72
N GLY A 85 -5.41 1.72 11.16
CA GLY A 85 -5.96 0.92 10.07
C GLY A 85 -7.04 -0.06 10.52
N LYS A 86 -7.55 -0.86 9.58
CA LYS A 86 -8.66 -1.81 9.81
C LYS A 86 -8.35 -3.19 9.25
N LYS A 87 -8.88 -4.21 9.92
CA LYS A 87 -8.96 -5.57 9.38
C LYS A 87 -10.12 -5.67 8.41
N ARG A 88 -9.84 -5.99 7.14
CA ARG A 88 -10.88 -6.31 6.14
C ARG A 88 -11.29 -7.79 6.19
N MET A 89 -10.43 -8.62 6.73
CA MET A 89 -10.71 -10.01 7.09
C MET A 89 -10.62 -10.21 8.60
N ALA A 90 -11.54 -10.99 9.18
CA ALA A 90 -11.55 -11.24 10.63
C ALA A 90 -10.30 -11.99 11.13
N LYS A 91 -9.71 -12.85 10.30
CA LYS A 91 -8.51 -13.66 10.59
C LYS A 91 -7.76 -14.01 9.31
N PRO A 92 -6.47 -14.35 9.38
CA PRO A 92 -5.72 -14.83 8.23
C PRO A 92 -6.34 -16.09 7.61
N ARG A 93 -6.26 -16.18 6.28
CA ARG A 93 -6.59 -17.37 5.52
C ARG A 93 -5.33 -18.20 5.31
N TYR A 94 -5.38 -19.48 5.67
CA TYR A 94 -4.30 -20.43 5.40
C TYR A 94 -4.54 -21.15 4.08
N TYR A 95 -3.45 -21.35 3.33
CA TYR A 95 -3.37 -22.18 2.14
C TYR A 95 -2.57 -23.44 2.48
N TYR A 96 -2.98 -24.58 1.91
CA TYR A 96 -2.34 -25.89 2.11
C TYR A 96 -2.10 -26.27 3.60
N PRO A 97 -3.16 -26.31 4.44
CA PRO A 97 -3.01 -26.58 5.87
C PRO A 97 -2.31 -27.93 6.14
N GLY A 98 -1.24 -27.91 6.93
CA GLY A 98 -0.44 -29.10 7.26
C GLY A 98 0.70 -29.39 6.28
N GLU A 99 0.73 -28.73 5.12
CA GLU A 99 1.78 -28.90 4.10
C GLU A 99 2.69 -27.68 3.99
N LYS A 100 2.10 -26.47 3.92
CA LYS A 100 2.85 -25.22 3.79
C LYS A 100 2.37 -24.19 4.84
N PRO A 101 3.25 -23.30 5.33
CA PRO A 101 2.89 -22.26 6.30
C PRO A 101 2.22 -21.05 5.64
N TYR A 102 1.68 -21.21 4.44
CA TYR A 102 1.23 -20.12 3.58
C TYR A 102 -0.08 -19.56 4.10
N ARG A 103 -0.11 -18.25 4.34
CA ARG A 103 -1.30 -17.55 4.77
C ARG A 103 -1.29 -16.11 4.31
N MET A 104 -2.48 -15.50 4.29
CA MET A 104 -2.67 -14.11 3.90
C MET A 104 -3.80 -13.43 4.67
N ILE A 105 -3.80 -12.10 4.68
CA ILE A 105 -4.90 -11.30 5.22
C ILE A 105 -5.05 -9.99 4.44
N TYR A 106 -6.30 -9.58 4.18
CA TYR A 106 -6.63 -8.25 3.69
C TYR A 106 -6.80 -7.26 4.84
N MET A 107 -6.17 -6.10 4.67
CA MET A 107 -6.11 -4.97 5.58
C MET A 107 -6.48 -3.69 4.85
N GLU A 108 -6.77 -2.66 5.63
CA GLU A 108 -6.84 -1.26 5.22
C GLU A 108 -5.89 -0.47 6.10
N ASP A 109 -5.03 0.34 5.50
CA ASP A 109 -4.11 1.20 6.25
C ASP A 109 -4.82 2.45 6.82
N PRO A 110 -4.15 3.26 7.64
CA PRO A 110 -4.75 4.46 8.23
C PRO A 110 -5.21 5.53 7.21
N PHE A 111 -4.71 5.47 5.97
CA PHE A 111 -5.01 6.41 4.89
C PHE A 111 -6.07 5.86 3.92
N GLY A 112 -6.66 4.69 4.22
CA GLY A 112 -7.70 4.08 3.41
C GLY A 112 -7.18 3.24 2.25
N ASN A 113 -5.86 3.02 2.13
CA ASN A 113 -5.33 2.11 1.13
C ASN A 113 -5.67 0.65 1.50
N ILE A 114 -6.06 -0.14 0.51
CA ILE A 114 -6.26 -1.57 0.71
C ILE A 114 -4.92 -2.29 0.52
N VAL A 115 -4.58 -3.12 1.50
CA VAL A 115 -3.31 -3.85 1.53
C VAL A 115 -3.60 -5.32 1.76
N GLU A 116 -3.08 -6.19 0.91
CA GLU A 116 -3.01 -7.62 1.22
C GLU A 116 -1.60 -7.99 1.69
N ILE A 117 -1.52 -8.85 2.71
CA ILE A 117 -0.26 -9.31 3.28
C ILE A 117 -0.14 -10.80 3.05
N TYR A 118 0.97 -11.23 2.44
CA TYR A 118 1.29 -12.65 2.27
C TYR A 118 2.50 -13.06 3.11
N SER A 119 2.42 -14.28 3.66
CA SER A 119 3.52 -14.87 4.44
C SER A 119 4.66 -15.44 3.60
N HIS A 120 4.54 -15.42 2.27
CA HIS A 120 5.43 -16.09 1.33
C HIS A 120 5.62 -15.22 0.08
N SER A 121 6.60 -15.59 -0.74
CA SER A 121 6.90 -14.85 -1.96
C SER A 121 5.73 -14.88 -2.92
N TYR A 122 5.46 -13.74 -3.54
CA TYR A 122 4.31 -13.57 -4.44
C TYR A 122 4.45 -14.45 -5.69
N GLU A 123 5.67 -14.81 -6.05
CA GLU A 123 6.00 -15.76 -7.12
C GLU A 123 5.50 -17.18 -6.84
N LEU A 124 5.14 -17.50 -5.59
CA LEU A 124 4.65 -18.81 -5.16
C LEU A 124 3.12 -18.84 -4.97
N ILE A 125 2.43 -17.75 -5.28
CA ILE A 125 0.96 -17.69 -5.22
C ILE A 125 0.36 -18.62 -6.27
N TYR A 126 -0.57 -19.46 -5.83
CA TYR A 126 -1.24 -20.50 -6.64
C TYR A 126 -0.31 -21.54 -7.31
N SER A 127 0.99 -21.54 -7.02
CA SER A 127 1.88 -22.59 -7.50
C SER A 127 1.76 -23.81 -6.61
N GLU A 128 0.88 -24.76 -6.97
CA GLU A 128 0.79 -26.06 -6.29
C GLU A 128 2.16 -26.79 -6.30
N GLY A 129 2.97 -26.58 -7.34
CA GLY A 129 4.23 -27.29 -7.59
C GLY A 129 5.53 -26.57 -7.23
N ALA A 130 5.51 -25.38 -6.61
CA ALA A 130 6.76 -24.73 -6.24
C ALA A 130 7.31 -25.33 -4.92
N TYR A 131 8.22 -26.29 -5.13
CA TYR A 131 9.13 -27.04 -4.25
C TYR A 131 8.52 -27.80 -3.06
#